data_AF-A0AA35WNN0-F1
#
_entry.id   AF-A0AA35WNN0-F1
#
_cell.length_a   1.000
_cell.length_b   1.000
_cell.length_c   1.000
_cell.angle_alpha   90.00
_cell.angle_beta   90.00
_cell.angle_gamma   90.00
#
_symmetry.space_group_name_H-M   'P 1'
#
loop_
_entity.id
_entity.type
_entity.pdbx_description
1 polymer ?
#
loop_
_entity_poly.entity_id
_entity_poly.type
_entity_poly.pdbx_seq_one_letter_code
_entity_poly.pdbx_strand_id
1 'polypeptide(L)'
;MFSRLVCTVGRLAPATGRVGLWRPLSTCQPRFTNDTPQPVSTSGRTGLAGFLESKTGVTGAGTLGVGMAAYLISKEIYIINNETVVVVVVGGVIYYLLKKMGPPITQYIDERNQKIQDRFYGFHNAQIKEVEDAIVDQQRLDGNLEVRHDIFSVLRENNAMQLEEEYRRRWHEVITEVTRRLDYQVC
;
A
#
# COMPACT_ATOMS: atom_id res chain seq x y z
N MET A 1 -25.22 -15.17 -10.63
CA MET A 1 -25.34 -13.76 -10.20
C MET A 1 -24.09 -13.46 -9.38
N PHE A 2 -23.11 -12.63 -9.72
CA PHE A 2 -22.94 -11.62 -10.76
C PHE A 2 -21.51 -11.75 -11.31
N SER A 3 -21.39 -11.69 -12.63
CA SER A 3 -20.18 -11.84 -13.41
C SER A 3 -19.67 -10.45 -13.82
N ARG A 4 -18.34 -10.32 -14.00
CA ARG A 4 -17.64 -9.32 -14.81
C ARG A 4 -17.77 -7.84 -14.41
N LEU A 5 -16.65 -7.25 -14.02
CA LEU A 5 -16.24 -5.96 -14.59
C LEU A 5 -14.71 -5.90 -14.73
N VAL A 6 -14.27 -6.52 -15.81
CA VAL A 6 -13.03 -6.20 -16.51
C VAL A 6 -13.18 -4.75 -17.01
N CYS A 7 -12.33 -3.84 -16.54
CA CYS A 7 -12.20 -2.52 -17.12
C CYS A 7 -10.96 -2.53 -18.04
N THR A 8 -11.17 -2.93 -19.28
CA THR A 8 -10.24 -2.70 -20.38
C THR A 8 -10.85 -1.71 -21.38
N VAL A 9 -9.97 -1.01 -22.10
CA VAL A 9 -10.19 -0.10 -23.24
C VAL A 9 -10.35 1.38 -22.82
N GLY A 10 -9.58 2.36 -23.32
CA GLY A 10 -8.90 2.41 -24.62
C GLY A 10 -7.69 3.35 -24.71
N ARG A 11 -7.00 3.15 -25.83
CA ARG A 11 -5.74 3.74 -26.31
C ARG A 11 -6.06 4.89 -27.32
N LEU A 12 -5.08 5.79 -27.56
CA LEU A 12 -4.96 6.86 -28.59
C LEU A 12 -5.64 8.21 -28.25
N ALA A 13 -5.10 9.41 -28.50
CA ALA A 13 -3.93 9.96 -29.21
C ALA A 13 -3.63 11.41 -28.72
N PRO A 14 -2.50 12.07 -29.08
CA PRO A 14 -2.06 13.35 -28.53
C PRO A 14 -2.53 14.56 -29.36
N ALA A 15 -2.99 15.64 -28.72
CA ALA A 15 -3.07 16.95 -29.36
C ALA A 15 -3.05 18.09 -28.32
N THR A 16 -2.09 18.97 -28.55
CA THR A 16 -1.86 20.31 -28.01
C THR A 16 -3.12 21.15 -27.78
N GLY A 17 -3.18 21.88 -26.66
CA GLY A 17 -4.10 23.02 -26.53
C GLY A 17 -4.54 23.32 -25.10
N ARG A 18 -4.45 24.60 -24.72
CA ARG A 18 -4.70 25.14 -23.38
C ARG A 18 -6.15 25.00 -22.88
N VAL A 19 -6.26 25.23 -21.57
CA VAL A 19 -7.39 25.73 -20.78
C VAL A 19 -8.17 24.67 -20.02
N GLY A 20 -8.04 24.75 -18.69
CA GLY A 20 -9.17 24.61 -17.78
C GLY A 20 -9.58 23.17 -17.42
N LEU A 21 -9.50 22.90 -16.13
CA LEU A 21 -10.45 22.04 -15.43
C LEU A 21 -10.41 20.55 -15.76
N TRP A 22 -9.29 19.90 -15.46
CA TRP A 22 -9.30 18.48 -15.07
C TRP A 22 -9.00 18.38 -13.59
N ARG A 23 -9.99 18.71 -12.76
CA ARG A 23 -10.08 18.09 -11.43
C ARG A 23 -10.60 16.68 -11.69
N PRO A 24 -9.86 15.60 -11.39
CA PRO A 24 -10.43 14.27 -11.49
C PRO A 24 -11.64 14.20 -10.56
N LEU A 25 -12.80 13.95 -11.15
CA LEU A 25 -14.06 13.71 -10.45
C LEU A 25 -13.89 12.40 -9.67
N SER A 26 -13.65 12.56 -8.37
CA SER A 26 -13.68 11.55 -7.31
C SER A 26 -13.06 10.18 -7.67
N THR A 27 -11.74 10.08 -7.59
CA THR A 27 -11.22 8.94 -6.83
C THR A 27 -11.60 9.20 -5.38
N CYS A 28 -12.46 8.36 -4.79
CA CYS A 28 -12.51 8.23 -3.33
C CYS A 28 -11.09 7.88 -2.87
N GLN A 29 -10.26 8.87 -2.54
CA GLN A 29 -9.07 8.62 -1.76
C GLN A 29 -9.56 8.18 -0.37
N PRO A 30 -9.18 6.98 0.11
CA PRO A 30 -9.41 6.66 1.50
C PRO A 30 -8.66 7.70 2.33
N ARG A 31 -9.41 8.52 3.07
CA ARG A 31 -8.82 9.43 4.06
C ARG A 31 -8.24 8.54 5.16
N PHE A 32 -6.94 8.29 5.08
CA PHE A 32 -6.17 7.64 6.13
C PHE A 32 -6.14 8.60 7.31
N THR A 33 -7.04 8.40 8.28
CA THR A 33 -6.91 9.06 9.58
C THR A 33 -5.66 8.49 10.21
N ASN A 34 -4.69 9.37 10.50
CA ASN A 34 -3.54 9.00 11.33
C ASN A 34 -4.03 8.90 12.77
N ASP A 35 -4.82 7.87 13.04
CA ASP A 35 -5.19 7.50 14.39
C ASP A 35 -3.95 6.84 14.98
N THR A 36 -3.49 7.34 16.13
CA THR A 36 -2.53 6.61 16.96
C THR A 36 -3.03 5.17 17.12
N PRO A 37 -2.14 4.16 17.17
CA PRO A 37 -2.57 2.78 17.36
C PRO A 37 -3.49 2.74 18.57
N GLN A 38 -4.78 2.51 18.31
CA GLN A 38 -5.79 2.40 19.34
C GLN A 38 -5.28 1.33 20.31
N PRO A 39 -5.15 1.62 21.61
CA PRO A 39 -4.63 0.64 22.54
C PRO A 39 -5.49 -0.61 22.41
N VAL A 40 -4.87 -1.70 21.93
CA VAL A 40 -5.52 -3.01 21.81
C VAL A 40 -6.19 -3.28 23.13
N SER A 41 -7.53 -3.25 23.12
CA SER A 41 -8.43 -3.37 24.27
C SER A 41 -7.65 -3.44 25.58
N THR A 42 -7.37 -2.28 26.19
CA THR A 42 -6.93 -2.20 27.59
C THR A 42 -8.10 -2.68 28.46
N SER A 43 -8.21 -4.01 28.44
CA SER A 43 -8.98 -4.95 29.24
C SER A 43 -9.75 -4.29 30.36
N GLY A 44 -11.02 -3.91 30.14
CA GLY A 44 -12.08 -3.75 31.15
C GLY A 44 -11.79 -2.96 32.45
N ARG A 45 -10.61 -2.35 32.58
CA ARG A 45 -10.05 -1.74 33.79
C ARG A 45 -9.88 -0.24 33.61
N THR A 46 -10.04 0.28 32.40
CA THR A 46 -10.07 1.72 32.08
C THR A 46 -11.40 2.39 32.47
N GLY A 47 -12.05 1.90 33.53
CA GLY A 47 -13.25 2.47 34.13
C GLY A 47 -13.06 2.71 35.62
N LEU A 48 -14.17 2.80 36.37
CA LEU A 48 -14.20 3.01 37.81
C LEU A 48 -13.18 2.14 38.58
N ALA A 49 -12.96 0.90 38.13
CA ALA A 49 -12.00 -0.02 38.73
C ALA A 49 -10.55 0.49 38.66
N GLY A 50 -10.08 0.98 37.51
CA GLY A 50 -8.73 1.55 37.38
C GLY A 50 -8.56 2.89 38.11
N PHE A 51 -9.64 3.68 38.18
CA PHE A 51 -9.66 4.90 38.99
C PHE A 51 -9.52 4.59 40.48
N LEU A 52 -10.29 3.62 41.00
CA LEU A 52 -10.23 3.17 42.38
C LEU A 52 -8.91 2.47 42.71
N GLU A 53 -8.36 1.69 41.78
CA GLU A 53 -7.05 1.04 41.95
C GLU A 53 -5.92 2.06 42.12
N SER A 54 -5.96 3.18 41.38
CA SER A 54 -4.98 4.27 41.50
C SER A 54 -5.03 5.04 42.83
N LYS A 55 -6.15 4.99 43.55
CA LYS A 55 -6.38 5.75 44.79
C LYS A 55 -6.46 4.89 46.04
N THR A 56 -6.93 3.66 45.92
CA THR A 56 -7.27 2.76 47.02
C THR A 56 -6.67 1.35 46.85
N GLY A 57 -5.86 1.14 45.81
CA GLY A 57 -5.23 -0.14 45.50
C GLY A 57 -6.19 -1.19 44.94
N VAL A 58 -5.64 -2.34 44.56
CA VAL A 58 -6.41 -3.48 44.01
C VAL A 58 -7.53 -3.97 44.94
N THR A 59 -7.38 -3.73 46.24
CA THR A 59 -8.36 -4.11 47.26
C THR A 59 -9.53 -3.14 47.34
N GLY A 60 -9.37 -1.87 46.95
CA GLY A 60 -10.41 -0.85 47.08
C GLY A 60 -11.64 -1.08 46.20
N ALA A 61 -11.45 -1.58 44.98
CA ALA A 61 -12.58 -1.97 44.13
C ALA A 61 -13.34 -3.18 44.69
N GLY A 62 -12.62 -4.15 45.27
CA GLY A 62 -13.21 -5.34 45.89
C GLY A 62 -13.98 -5.02 47.17
N THR A 63 -13.42 -4.18 48.04
CA THR A 63 -14.07 -3.77 49.30
C THR A 63 -15.28 -2.87 49.04
N LEU A 64 -15.25 -2.02 48.01
CA LEU A 64 -16.41 -1.23 47.58
C LEU A 64 -17.53 -2.15 47.08
N GLY A 65 -17.22 -3.13 46.21
CA GLY A 65 -18.22 -4.09 45.72
C GLY A 65 -18.91 -4.87 46.84
N VAL A 66 -18.12 -5.40 47.78
CA VAL A 66 -18.65 -6.11 48.96
C VAL A 66 -19.42 -5.18 49.89
N GLY A 67 -18.91 -3.97 50.14
CA GLY A 67 -19.57 -2.96 50.99
C GLY A 67 -20.91 -2.48 50.42
N MET A 68 -21.00 -2.29 49.10
CA MET A 68 -22.24 -1.91 48.43
C MET A 68 -23.27 -3.04 48.47
N ALA A 69 -22.85 -4.29 48.26
CA ALA A 69 -23.72 -5.46 48.41
C ALA A 69 -24.24 -5.60 49.85
N ALA A 70 -23.38 -5.46 50.86
CA ALA A 70 -23.76 -5.52 52.27
C ALA A 70 -24.71 -4.37 52.67
N TYR A 71 -24.51 -3.17 52.11
CA TYR A 71 -25.40 -2.04 52.34
C TYR A 71 -26.80 -2.27 51.78
N LEU A 72 -26.93 -2.83 50.58
CA LEU A 72 -28.22 -3.16 49.95
C LEU A 72 -29.01 -4.19 50.76
N ILE A 73 -28.32 -5.16 51.37
CA ILE A 73 -28.92 -6.15 52.27
C ILE A 73 -29.33 -5.49 53.60
N SER A 74 -28.47 -4.65 54.19
CA SER A 74 -28.72 -3.99 55.47
C SER A 74 -29.84 -2.95 55.43
N LYS A 75 -30.11 -2.34 54.27
CA LYS A 75 -31.19 -1.36 54.06
C LYS A 75 -32.50 -1.99 53.57
N GLU A 76 -32.60 -3.31 53.51
CA GLU A 76 -33.77 -4.05 53.00
C GLU A 76 -34.21 -3.66 51.57
N ILE A 77 -33.35 -2.97 50.82
CA ILE A 77 -33.60 -2.68 49.40
C ILE A 77 -33.55 -3.98 48.59
N TYR A 78 -32.82 -4.99 49.08
CA TYR A 78 -32.75 -6.33 48.50
C TYR A 78 -33.45 -7.35 49.40
N ILE A 79 -34.70 -7.71 49.08
CA ILE A 79 -35.51 -8.70 49.81
C ILE A 79 -35.24 -10.10 49.27
N ILE A 80 -34.80 -11.02 50.13
CA ILE A 80 -34.57 -12.43 49.76
C ILE A 80 -35.91 -13.15 49.65
N ASN A 81 -36.53 -13.05 48.47
CA ASN A 81 -37.72 -13.81 48.07
C ASN A 81 -37.39 -14.81 46.95
N ASN A 82 -38.37 -15.63 46.57
CA ASN A 82 -38.24 -16.67 45.53
C ASN A 82 -37.66 -16.15 44.19
N GLU A 83 -37.88 -14.87 43.85
CA GLU A 83 -37.33 -14.25 42.63
C GLU A 83 -35.81 -14.06 42.67
N THR A 84 -35.20 -13.89 43.85
CA THR A 84 -33.73 -13.73 43.97
C THR A 84 -32.97 -15.02 43.65
N VAL A 85 -33.57 -16.17 43.93
CA VAL A 85 -33.02 -17.49 43.57
C VAL A 85 -32.97 -17.64 42.06
N VAL A 86 -34.00 -17.16 41.36
CA VAL A 86 -34.04 -17.16 39.89
C VAL A 86 -32.92 -16.30 39.31
N VAL A 87 -32.68 -15.10 39.86
CA VAL A 87 -31.59 -14.21 39.42
C VAL A 87 -30.21 -14.87 39.57
N VAL A 88 -29.95 -15.55 40.69
CA VAL A 88 -28.67 -16.25 40.93
C VAL A 88 -28.47 -17.39 39.93
N VAL A 89 -29.52 -18.17 39.65
CA VAL A 89 -29.45 -19.29 38.68
C VAL A 89 -29.25 -18.76 37.25
N VAL A 90 -30.03 -17.77 36.82
CA VAL A 90 -29.90 -17.15 35.49
C VAL A 90 -28.53 -16.49 35.34
N GLY A 91 -28.07 -15.75 36.35
CA GLY A 91 -26.74 -15.14 36.37
C GLY A 91 -25.61 -16.17 36.30
N GLY A 92 -25.73 -17.29 37.01
CA GLY A 92 -24.78 -18.40 36.95
C GLY A 92 -24.71 -19.06 35.57
N VAL A 93 -25.86 -19.26 34.93
CA VAL A 93 -25.94 -19.80 33.56
C VAL A 93 -25.30 -18.85 32.56
N ILE A 94 -25.59 -17.54 32.64
CA ILE A 94 -24.98 -16.51 31.78
C ILE A 94 -23.46 -16.45 31.99
N TYR A 95 -22.98 -16.48 33.23
CA TYR A 95 -21.55 -16.51 33.54
C TYR A 95 -20.86 -17.73 32.92
N TYR A 96 -21.49 -18.91 33.03
CA TYR A 96 -20.96 -20.14 32.43
C TYR A 96 -20.91 -20.07 30.89
N LEU A 97 -21.96 -19.54 30.28
CA LEU A 97 -22.03 -19.31 28.82
C LEU A 97 -20.92 -18.35 28.36
N LEU A 98 -20.73 -17.22 29.03
CA LEU A 98 -19.69 -16.25 28.69
C LEU A 98 -18.28 -16.85 28.83
N LYS A 99 -18.04 -17.62 29.91
CA LYS A 99 -16.74 -18.28 30.13
C LYS A 99 -16.42 -19.31 29.03
N LYS A 100 -17.43 -20.03 28.53
CA LYS A 100 -17.26 -21.06 27.50
C LYS A 100 -17.20 -20.48 26.09
N MET A 101 -17.98 -19.43 25.80
CA MET A 101 -18.07 -18.79 24.48
C MET A 101 -17.05 -17.66 24.27
N GLY A 102 -16.40 -17.17 25.33
CA GLY A 102 -15.36 -16.15 25.24
C GLY A 102 -14.17 -16.55 24.34
N PRO A 103 -13.48 -17.68 24.61
CA PRO A 103 -12.30 -18.09 23.84
C PRO A 103 -12.52 -18.25 22.31
N PRO A 104 -13.61 -18.89 21.82
CA PRO A 104 -13.80 -19.01 20.38
C PRO A 104 -14.14 -17.68 19.71
N ILE A 105 -14.82 -16.76 20.41
CA ILE A 105 -15.13 -15.43 19.86
C ILE A 105 -13.87 -14.57 19.76
N THR A 106 -12.99 -14.61 20.76
CA THR A 106 -11.72 -13.86 20.71
C THR A 106 -10.83 -14.36 19.59
N GLN A 107 -10.68 -15.69 19.44
CA GLN A 107 -9.90 -16.29 18.35
C GLN A 107 -10.46 -15.92 16.98
N TYR A 108 -11.78 -15.94 16.81
CA TYR A 108 -12.42 -15.54 15.55
C TYR A 108 -12.18 -14.06 15.21
N ILE A 109 -12.24 -13.17 16.19
CA ILE A 109 -11.97 -11.74 16.00
C ILE A 109 -10.49 -11.52 15.65
N ASP A 110 -9.57 -12.19 16.36
CA ASP A 110 -8.13 -12.07 16.12
C ASP A 110 -7.74 -12.53 14.71
N GLU A 111 -8.28 -13.67 14.25
CA GLU A 111 -8.05 -14.15 12.88
C GLU A 111 -8.54 -13.16 11.82
N ARG A 112 -9.70 -12.52 12.05
CA ARG A 112 -10.26 -11.54 11.10
C ARG A 112 -9.41 -10.28 11.06
N ASN A 113 -8.91 -9.83 12.22
CA ASN A 113 -8.01 -8.69 12.32
C ASN A 113 -6.68 -8.96 11.59
N GLN A 114 -6.07 -10.13 11.82
CA GLN A 114 -4.85 -10.54 11.12
C GLN A 114 -5.05 -10.58 9.61
N LYS A 115 -6.14 -11.22 9.12
CA LYS A 115 -6.48 -11.26 7.68
C LYS A 115 -6.69 -9.87 7.06
N ILE A 116 -7.18 -8.90 7.84
CA ILE A 116 -7.33 -7.51 7.39
C ILE A 116 -5.96 -6.84 7.30
N GLN A 117 -5.14 -6.96 8.34
CA GLN A 117 -3.78 -6.42 8.38
C GLN A 117 -2.92 -6.99 7.24
N ASP A 118 -2.91 -8.30 7.04
CA ASP A 118 -2.14 -8.96 5.98
C ASP A 118 -2.53 -8.47 4.59
N ARG A 119 -3.83 -8.23 4.35
CA ARG A 119 -4.29 -7.67 3.07
C ARG A 119 -3.81 -6.24 2.89
N PHE A 120 -3.89 -5.39 3.91
CA PHE A 120 -3.38 -4.03 3.84
C PHE A 120 -1.87 -3.99 3.60
N TYR A 121 -1.09 -4.80 4.31
CA TYR A 121 0.35 -4.92 4.08
C TYR A 121 0.66 -5.48 2.69
N GLY A 122 -0.12 -6.46 2.21
CA GLY A 122 0.00 -6.99 0.85
C GLY A 122 -0.22 -5.93 -0.22
N PHE A 123 -1.30 -5.15 -0.13
CA PHE A 123 -1.59 -4.06 -1.06
C PHE A 123 -0.55 -2.94 -1.00
N HIS A 124 -0.07 -2.60 0.19
CA HIS A 124 0.95 -1.56 0.36
C HIS A 124 2.28 -2.00 -0.24
N ASN A 125 2.71 -3.23 0.02
CA ASN A 125 3.95 -3.78 -0.53
C ASN A 125 3.88 -3.95 -2.05
N ALA A 126 2.71 -4.32 -2.60
CA ALA A 126 2.50 -4.36 -4.04
C ALA A 126 2.64 -2.97 -4.69
N GLN A 127 2.07 -1.93 -4.07
CA GLN A 127 2.21 -0.55 -4.55
C GLN A 127 3.64 -0.05 -4.48
N ILE A 128 4.37 -0.36 -3.40
CA ILE A 128 5.81 0.00 -3.30
C ILE A 128 6.59 -0.63 -4.44
N LYS A 129 6.37 -1.93 -4.70
CA LYS A 129 7.06 -2.65 -5.79
C LYS A 129 6.73 -2.07 -7.16
N GLU A 130 5.45 -1.75 -7.42
CA GLU A 130 5.05 -1.12 -8.69
C GLU A 130 5.75 0.22 -8.91
N VAL A 131 5.88 1.04 -7.86
CA VAL A 131 6.60 2.31 -7.93
C VAL A 131 8.11 2.10 -8.12
N GLU A 132 8.69 1.11 -7.44
CA GLU A 132 10.10 0.76 -7.58
C GLU A 132 10.43 0.27 -9.00
N ASP A 133 9.61 -0.61 -9.56
CA ASP A 133 9.72 -1.10 -10.94
C ASP A 133 9.62 0.07 -11.95
N ALA A 134 8.68 1.00 -11.73
CA ALA A 134 8.53 2.18 -12.56
C ALA A 134 9.77 3.10 -12.52
N ILE A 135 10.41 3.24 -11.35
CA ILE A 135 11.66 4.01 -11.22
C ILE A 135 12.80 3.35 -12.00
N VAL A 136 12.94 2.02 -11.91
CA VAL A 136 13.96 1.27 -12.66
C VAL A 136 13.76 1.42 -14.16
N ASP A 137 12.52 1.33 -14.64
CA ASP A 137 12.21 1.52 -16.05
C ASP A 137 12.46 2.95 -16.51
N GLN A 138 12.16 3.95 -15.69
CA GLN A 138 12.49 5.34 -16.00
C GLN A 138 14.01 5.57 -16.10
N GLN A 139 14.80 5.01 -15.18
CA GLN A 139 16.27 5.09 -15.25
C GLN A 139 16.83 4.45 -16.52
N ARG A 140 16.26 3.33 -16.98
CA ARG A 140 16.63 2.71 -18.25
C ARG A 140 16.31 3.61 -19.45
N LEU A 141 15.16 4.30 -19.42
CA LEU A 141 14.79 5.24 -20.48
C LEU A 141 15.74 6.44 -20.52
N ASP A 142 16.12 6.98 -19.36
CA ASP A 142 17.07 8.09 -19.26
C ASP A 142 18.45 7.70 -19.82
N GLY A 143 18.96 6.49 -19.52
CA GLY A 143 20.19 5.97 -20.14
C GLY A 143 20.10 5.82 -21.66
N ASN A 144 18.94 5.40 -22.18
CA ASN A 144 18.71 5.32 -23.63
C ASN A 144 18.63 6.70 -24.30
N LEU A 145 18.20 7.73 -23.58
CA LEU A 145 18.14 9.11 -24.11
C LEU A 145 19.56 9.67 -24.30
N GLU A 146 20.48 9.38 -23.38
CA GLU A 146 21.89 9.77 -23.50
C GLU A 146 22.54 9.14 -24.74
N VAL A 147 22.37 7.82 -24.92
CA VAL A 147 22.95 7.08 -26.05
C VAL A 147 22.47 7.58 -27.42
N ARG A 148 21.26 8.16 -27.52
CA ARG A 148 20.77 8.73 -28.79
C ARG A 148 21.65 9.86 -29.31
N HIS A 149 22.17 10.70 -28.42
CA HIS A 149 23.06 11.80 -28.83
C HIS A 149 24.33 11.25 -29.48
N ASP A 150 24.89 10.19 -28.90
CA ASP A 150 26.10 9.52 -29.42
C ASP A 150 25.84 8.81 -30.76
N ILE A 151 24.66 8.22 -30.95
CA ILE A 151 24.29 7.66 -32.26
C ILE A 151 24.27 8.75 -33.34
N PHE A 152 23.76 9.95 -33.02
CA PHE A 152 23.76 11.06 -33.98
C PHE A 152 25.16 11.59 -34.30
N SER A 153 26.07 11.65 -33.31
CA SER A 153 27.46 12.04 -33.57
C SER A 153 28.18 11.02 -34.46
N VAL A 154 28.05 9.73 -34.14
CA VAL A 154 28.64 8.64 -34.95
C VAL A 154 28.09 8.67 -36.39
N LEU A 155 26.79 8.86 -36.57
CA LEU A 155 26.18 8.96 -37.91
C LEU A 155 26.72 10.17 -38.70
N ARG A 156 26.95 11.30 -38.03
CA ARG A 156 27.53 12.49 -38.66
C ARG A 156 28.96 12.24 -39.11
N GLU A 157 29.77 11.60 -38.27
CA GLU A 157 31.15 11.23 -38.59
C GLU A 157 31.20 10.18 -39.71
N ASN A 158 30.30 9.20 -39.71
CA ASN A 158 30.21 8.20 -40.77
C ASN A 158 29.90 8.82 -42.13
N ASN A 159 28.96 9.77 -42.20
CA ASN A 159 28.66 10.51 -43.43
C ASN A 159 29.85 11.35 -43.92
N ALA A 160 30.60 11.98 -43.01
CA ALA A 160 31.79 12.74 -43.37
C ALA A 160 32.88 11.83 -43.97
N MET A 161 33.13 10.67 -43.35
CA MET A 161 34.08 9.68 -43.89
C MET A 161 33.66 9.14 -45.25
N GLN A 162 32.37 8.85 -45.46
CA GLN A 162 31.86 8.39 -46.76
C GLN A 162 32.06 9.44 -47.86
N LEU A 163 31.88 10.73 -47.55
CA LEU A 163 32.15 11.82 -48.49
C LEU A 163 33.64 11.91 -48.85
N GLU A 164 34.54 11.72 -47.88
CA GLU A 164 35.99 11.70 -48.14
C GLU A 164 36.43 10.47 -48.93
N GLU A 165 35.81 9.31 -48.68
CA GLU A 165 36.08 8.07 -49.42
C GLU A 165 35.70 8.21 -50.89
N GLU A 166 34.50 8.74 -51.18
CA GLU A 166 34.05 9.01 -52.55
C GLU A 166 34.96 10.02 -53.27
N TYR A 167 35.44 11.04 -52.56
CA TYR A 167 36.41 11.99 -53.11
C TYR A 167 37.74 11.31 -53.49
N ARG A 168 38.31 10.49 -52.60
CA ARG A 168 39.55 9.74 -52.87
C ARG A 168 39.36 8.75 -54.00
N ARG A 169 38.20 8.08 -54.07
CA ARG A 169 37.87 7.12 -55.12
C ARG A 169 37.87 7.77 -56.51
N ARG A 170 37.21 8.92 -56.66
CA ARG A 170 37.21 9.69 -57.92
C ARG A 170 38.60 10.17 -58.31
N TRP A 171 39.40 10.61 -57.34
CA TRP A 171 40.79 11.02 -57.59
C TRP A 171 41.66 9.85 -58.07
N HIS A 172 41.55 8.69 -57.43
CA HIS A 172 42.23 7.48 -57.85
C HIS A 172 41.79 7.01 -59.24
N GLU A 173 40.51 7.09 -59.57
CA GLU A 173 39.99 6.77 -60.91
C GLU A 173 40.64 7.65 -61.99
N VAL A 174 40.70 8.97 -61.78
CA VAL A 174 41.37 9.90 -62.71
C VAL A 174 42.86 9.57 -62.88
N ILE A 175 43.57 9.26 -61.78
CA ILE A 175 44.98 8.88 -61.86
C ILE A 175 45.14 7.59 -62.65
N THR A 176 44.33 6.57 -62.37
CA THR A 176 44.41 5.30 -63.09
C THR A 176 44.17 5.49 -64.59
N GLU A 177 43.24 6.35 -64.98
CA GLU A 177 42.99 6.69 -66.38
C GLU A 177 44.17 7.44 -67.05
N VAL A 178 44.79 8.40 -66.36
CA VAL A 178 45.97 9.12 -66.87
C VAL A 178 47.17 8.18 -67.01
N THR A 179 47.44 7.36 -66.00
CA THR A 179 48.50 6.35 -66.05
C THR A 179 48.28 5.38 -67.20
N ARG A 180 47.05 4.92 -67.42
CA ARG A 180 46.69 4.03 -68.53
C ARG A 180 46.98 4.65 -69.90
N ARG A 181 46.78 5.97 -70.06
CA ARG A 181 47.15 6.71 -71.28
C ARG A 181 48.66 6.86 -71.43
N LEU A 182 49.40 7.07 -70.34
CA LEU A 182 50.86 7.17 -70.36
C LEU A 182 51.49 5.82 -70.73
N ASP A 183 51.07 4.73 -70.09
CA ASP A 183 51.58 3.39 -70.35
C ASP A 183 51.30 2.93 -71.79
N TYR A 184 50.17 3.36 -72.36
CA TYR A 184 49.86 3.14 -73.78
C TYR A 184 50.86 3.81 -74.74
N GLN A 185 51.46 4.93 -74.35
CA GLN A 185 52.44 5.66 -75.18
C GLN A 185 53.88 5.16 -75.02
N VAL A 186 54.19 4.44 -73.94
CA VAL A 186 55.55 3.95 -73.62
C VAL A 186 55.79 2.53 -74.14
N CYS A 187 54.75 1.85 -74.66
CA CYS A 187 54.87 0.62 -75.46
C CYS A 187 54.99 0.94 -76.95
#